data_AF-A0A2P8HWP5-F1
#
_entry.id   AF-A0A2P8HWP5-F1
#
_cell.length_a   1.000
_cell.length_b   1.000
_cell.length_c   1.000
_cell.angle_alpha   90.00
_cell.angle_beta   90.00
_cell.angle_gamma   90.00
#
_symmetry.space_group_name_H-M   'P 1'
#
loop_
_entity.id
_entity.type
_entity.pdbx_description
1 polymer ?
#
loop_
_entity_poly.entity_id
_entity_poly.type
_entity_poly.pdbx_seq_one_letter_code
_entity_poly.pdbx_strand_id
1 'polypeptide(L)' 'MKKWGKTRELGLWGYVFLYGILMYASGFLLTSYVFYTYQGYFFVFYEHLLPSIIFGSLMGICIWFLSERQYKKYVENNRW' A
#
# COMPACT_ATOMS: atom_id res chain seq x y z
N MET A 1 -5.08 18.19 -12.04
CA MET A 1 -4.70 17.28 -13.15
C MET A 1 -3.36 16.57 -12.94
N LYS A 2 -2.22 17.27 -12.78
CA LYS A 2 -0.86 16.64 -12.76
C LYS A 2 -0.63 15.54 -11.71
N LYS A 3 -1.16 15.66 -10.48
CA LYS A 3 -0.95 14.64 -9.42
C LYS A 3 -1.61 13.29 -9.73
N TRP A 4 -2.80 13.30 -10.35
CA TRP A 4 -3.57 12.09 -10.62
C TRP A 4 -3.09 11.35 -11.88
N GLY A 5 -2.57 12.09 -12.87
CA GLY A 5 -1.96 11.49 -14.07
C GLY A 5 -0.68 10.71 -13.75
N LYS A 6 0.16 11.25 -12.84
CA LYS A 6 1.42 10.60 -12.43
C LYS A 6 1.21 9.24 -11.76
N THR A 7 0.16 9.12 -10.94
CA THR A 7 -0.22 7.84 -10.31
C THR A 7 -0.67 6.81 -11.32
N ARG A 8 -1.25 7.26 -12.43
CA ARG A 8 -1.82 6.41 -13.47
C ARG A 8 -0.77 5.94 -14.50
N GLU A 9 0.26 6.75 -14.76
CA GLU A 9 1.41 6.38 -15.59
C GLU A 9 2.19 5.18 -15.03
N LEU A 10 2.20 5.00 -13.71
CA LEU A 10 2.84 3.85 -13.05
C LEU A 10 2.11 2.52 -13.26
N GLY A 11 0.85 2.57 -13.69
CA GLY A 11 -0.01 1.38 -13.82
C GLY A 11 -0.34 0.69 -12.50
N LEU A 12 -1.26 -0.28 -12.55
CA LEU A 12 -1.73 -1.02 -11.37
C LEU A 12 -0.57 -1.73 -10.66
N TRP A 13 0.29 -2.41 -11.41
CA TRP A 13 1.42 -3.16 -10.85
C TRP A 13 2.50 -2.26 -10.22
N GLY A 14 2.84 -1.13 -10.85
CA GLY A 14 3.81 -0.19 -10.29
C GLY A 14 3.29 0.46 -9.00
N TYR A 15 1.99 0.75 -8.95
CA TYR A 15 1.36 1.27 -7.74
C TYR A 15 1.27 0.22 -6.62
N VAL A 16 0.84 -1.00 -6.92
CA VAL A 16 0.78 -2.09 -5.93
C VAL A 16 2.18 -2.44 -5.40
N PHE A 17 3.21 -2.41 -6.24
CA PHE A 17 4.57 -2.69 -5.80
C PHE A 17 5.14 -1.58 -4.91
N LEU A 18 5.04 -0.32 -5.34
CA LEU A 18 5.59 0.82 -4.58
C LEU A 18 4.75 1.17 -3.35
N TYR A 19 3.45 1.33 -3.52
CA TYR A 19 2.58 1.76 -2.43
C TYR A 19 2.06 0.59 -1.63
N GLY A 20 1.83 -0.59 -2.22
CA GLY A 20 1.42 -1.77 -1.47
C GLY A 20 2.59 -2.45 -0.78
N ILE A 21 3.45 -3.10 -1.56
CA ILE A 21 4.52 -3.93 -1.00
C ILE A 21 5.57 -3.07 -0.31
N LEU A 22 6.17 -2.10 -1.01
CA LEU A 22 7.28 -1.35 -0.43
C LEU A 22 6.84 -0.52 0.78
N MET A 23 5.67 0.11 0.75
CA MET A 23 5.21 0.97 1.86
C MET A 23 4.50 0.19 2.98
N TYR A 24 3.51 -0.66 2.67
CA TYR A 24 2.78 -1.38 3.74
C TYR A 24 3.54 -2.59 4.26
N ALA A 25 4.29 -3.34 3.43
CA ALA A 25 5.06 -4.47 3.96
C ALA A 25 6.22 -3.98 4.86
N SER A 26 6.92 -2.92 4.45
CA SER A 26 7.96 -2.32 5.30
C SER A 26 7.38 -1.68 6.56
N GLY A 27 6.26 -0.95 6.44
CA GLY A 27 5.55 -0.36 7.58
C GLY A 27 5.06 -1.42 8.57
N PHE A 28 4.51 -2.52 8.08
CA PHE A 28 4.06 -3.64 8.92
C PHE A 28 5.23 -4.32 9.63
N LEU A 29 6.34 -4.58 8.92
CA LEU A 29 7.55 -5.15 9.52
C LEU A 29 8.13 -4.23 10.60
N LEU A 30 8.22 -2.93 10.33
CA LEU A 30 8.67 -1.93 11.30
C LEU A 30 7.76 -1.88 12.53
N THR A 31 6.45 -1.84 12.32
CA THR A 31 5.48 -1.78 13.42
C THR A 31 5.53 -3.04 14.27
N SER A 32 5.60 -4.21 13.62
CA SER A 32 5.76 -5.50 14.30
C SER A 32 7.07 -5.55 15.08
N TYR A 33 8.19 -5.12 14.48
CA TYR A 33 9.48 -5.08 15.16
C TYR A 33 9.44 -4.20 16.43
N VAL A 34 8.89 -2.98 16.32
CA VAL A 34 8.75 -2.07 17.46
C VAL A 34 7.85 -2.68 18.55
N PHE A 35 6.74 -3.30 18.15
CA PHE A 35 5.80 -3.93 19.08
C PHE A 35 6.42 -5.10 19.85
N TYR A 36 7.10 -6.00 19.15
CA TYR A 36 7.79 -7.14 19.77
C TYR A 36 8.93 -6.70 20.68
N THR A 37 9.71 -5.69 20.23
CA THR A 37 10.78 -5.10 21.06
C THR A 37 10.22 -4.45 22.31
N TYR A 38 9.09 -3.74 22.21
CA TYR A 38 8.43 -3.11 23.35
C TYR A 38 7.87 -4.13 24.36
N GLN A 39 7.40 -5.28 23.87
CA GLN A 39 6.91 -6.37 24.72
C GLN A 39 8.02 -7.29 25.25
N GLY A 40 9.28 -7.09 24.84
CA GLY A 40 10.41 -7.92 25.24
C GLY A 40 10.43 -9.31 24.60
N TYR A 41 9.66 -9.54 23.53
CA TYR A 41 9.66 -10.80 22.79
C TYR A 41 10.74 -10.84 21.70
N PHE A 42 11.21 -12.04 21.39
CA PHE A 42 12.13 -12.24 20.26
C PHE A 42 11.38 -12.09 18.94
N PHE A 43 11.82 -11.14 18.11
CA PHE A 43 11.21 -10.88 16.82
C PHE A 43 11.76 -11.85 15.76
N VAL A 44 10.88 -12.67 15.20
CA VAL A 44 11.24 -13.66 14.18
C VAL A 44 10.88 -13.12 12.79
N PHE A 45 11.89 -12.64 12.07
CA PHE A 45 11.68 -11.92 10.80
C PHE A 45 10.95 -12.76 9.73
N TYR A 46 11.27 -14.05 9.58
CA TYR A 46 10.69 -14.89 8.54
C TYR A 46 9.19 -15.17 8.74
N GLU A 47 8.72 -15.21 9.99
CA GLU A 47 7.30 -15.42 10.32
C GLU A 47 6.46 -14.20 9.93
N HIS A 48 7.06 -13.02 9.94
CA HIS A 48 6.38 -11.79 9.60
C HIS A 48 6.55 -11.39 8.14
N LEU A 49 7.56 -11.90 7.42
CA LEU A 49 7.81 -11.54 6.03
C LEU A 49 6.65 -11.91 5.08
N LEU A 50 6.23 -13.18 5.09
CA LEU A 50 5.14 -13.70 4.27
C LEU A 50 3.82 -12.94 4.49
N PRO A 51 3.32 -12.79 5.73
CA PRO A 51 2.09 -12.05 5.97
C PRO A 51 2.24 -10.56 5.64
N SER A 52 3.42 -9.96 5.81
CA SER A 52 3.64 -8.57 5.40
C SER A 52 3.49 -8.35 3.90
N ILE A 53 4.00 -9.28 3.08
CA ILE A 53 3.89 -9.20 1.62
C ILE A 53 2.45 -9.42 1.16
N ILE A 54 1.75 -10.40 1.74
CA ILE A 54 0.35 -10.68 1.43
C ILE A 54 -0.53 -9.48 1.83
N PHE A 55 -0.33 -8.94 3.03
CA PHE A 55 -1.08 -7.79 3.51
C PHE A 55 -0.77 -6.53 2.71
N GLY A 56 0.50 -6.28 2.41
CA GLY A 56 0.93 -5.13 1.61
C GLY A 56 0.41 -5.17 0.18
N SER A 57 0.38 -6.35 -0.44
CA SER A 57 -0.21 -6.51 -1.79
C SER A 57 -1.72 -6.30 -1.79
N LEU A 58 -2.47 -6.88 -0.84
CA LEU A 58 -3.91 -6.65 -0.69
C LEU A 58 -4.23 -5.17 -0.47
N MET A 59 -3.51 -4.50 0.43
CA MET A 59 -3.68 -3.06 0.68
C MET A 59 -3.36 -2.21 -0.54
N GLY A 60 -2.27 -2.52 -1.25
CA GLY A 60 -1.92 -1.83 -2.50
C GLY A 60 -3.03 -1.91 -3.55
N ILE A 61 -3.65 -3.08 -3.68
CA ILE A 61 -4.78 -3.29 -4.60
C ILE A 61 -6.00 -2.49 -4.14
N CYS A 62 -6.38 -2.58 -2.86
CA CYS A 62 -7.52 -1.83 -2.33
C CYS A 62 -7.37 -0.31 -2.53
N ILE A 63 -6.17 0.22 -2.25
CA ILE A 63 -5.89 1.65 -2.40
C ILE A 63 -5.91 2.07 -3.87
N TRP A 64 -5.40 1.23 -4.77
CA TRP A 64 -5.54 1.46 -6.21
C TRP A 64 -7.00 1.59 -6.61
N PHE A 65 -7.85 0.65 -6.22
CA PHE A 65 -9.29 0.69 -6.54
C PHE A 65 -9.98 1.93 -5.95
N LEU A 66 -9.65 2.33 -4.73
CA LEU A 66 -10.20 3.53 -4.10
C LEU A 66 -9.76 4.80 -4.84
N SER A 67 -8.47 4.89 -5.19
CA SER A 67 -7.92 5.98 -6.00
C SER A 67 -8.64 6.05 -7.35
N GLU A 68 -8.80 4.92 -8.05
CA GLU A 68 -9.46 4.89 -9.35
C GLU A 68 -10.94 5.27 -9.26
N ARG A 69 -11.64 4.87 -8.19
CA ARG A 69 -13.03 5.27 -7.93
C ARG A 69 -13.16 6.77 -7.67
N GLN A 70 -12.26 7.36 -6.87
CA GLN A 70 -12.24 8.80 -6.63
C GLN A 70 -11.92 9.58 -7.89
N TYR A 71 -11.01 9.07 -8.74
CA TYR A 71 -10.69 9.68 -10.02
C TYR A 71 -11.90 9.71 -10.95
N LYS A 72 -12.60 8.58 -11.10
CA LYS A 72 -13.84 8.50 -11.91
C LYS A 72 -14.87 9.53 -11.43
N LYS A 73 -15.08 9.60 -10.11
CA LYS A 73 -15.99 10.60 -9.50
C LYS A 73 -15.56 12.03 -9.80
N TYR A 74 -14.26 12.34 -9.72
CA TYR A 74 -13.75 13.68 -10.02
C TYR A 74 -13.94 14.07 -11.49
N VAL A 75 -13.66 13.15 -12.42
CA VAL A 75 -13.84 13.39 -13.87
C VAL A 75 -15.31 13.60 -14.23
N GLU A 76 -16.21 12.83 -13.62
CA GLU A 76 -17.65 12.97 -13.81
C GLU A 76 -18.17 14.32 -13.28
N ASN A 77 -17.67 14.77 -12.12
CA ASN A 77 -18.08 16.04 -11.52
C ASN A 77 -17.53 17.28 -12.26
N ASN A 78 -16.37 17.17 -12.91
CA ASN A 78 -15.74 18.26 -13.68
C ASN A 78 -16.14 18.28 -15.17
N ARG A 79 -17.16 17.52 -15.56
CA ARG A 79 -17.66 17.45 -16.95
C ARG A 79 -18.78 18.45 -17.26
N TRP A 80 -18.94 19.49 -16.44
CA TRP A 80 -19.87 20.61 -16.63
C TRP A 80 -19.10 21.90 -16.85
#